data_AF-A0A3S8WPP4-F1
#
_entry.id   AF-A0A3S8WPP4-F1
#
_cell.length_a   1.000
_cell.length_b   1.000
_cell.length_c   1.000
_cell.angle_alpha   90.00
_cell.angle_beta   90.00
_cell.angle_gamma   90.00
#
_symmetry.space_group_name_H-M   'P 1'
#
loop_
_entity.id
_entity.type
_entity.pdbx_description
1 polymer ?
#
loop_
_entity_poly.entity_id
_entity_poly.type
_entity_poly.pdbx_seq_one_letter_code
_entity_poly.pdbx_strand_id
1 'polypeptide(L)'
;MPLGAPDSAALLGELASVSLLWPTHTYMERGEADAVAGCVVDALGPGARWWSNREDDSVSAVTGATLDTFVAGSDGERFVVLIQVQDD
;
A
#
# COMPACT_ATOMS: atom_id res chain seq x y z
N MET A 1 -5.31 10.37 -1.74
CA MET A 1 -6.34 9.99 -2.71
C MET A 1 -7.15 8.82 -2.17
N PRO A 2 -8.49 8.83 -2.25
CA PRO A 2 -9.31 7.69 -1.86
C PRO A 2 -9.14 6.52 -2.83
N LEU A 3 -9.21 5.28 -2.33
CA LEU A 3 -9.09 4.05 -3.12
C LEU A 3 -10.32 3.16 -2.94
N GLY A 4 -10.62 2.35 -3.96
CA GLY A 4 -11.50 1.19 -3.82
C GLY A 4 -10.80 0.05 -3.06
N ALA A 5 -11.57 -0.85 -2.46
CA ALA A 5 -11.02 -2.02 -1.77
C ALA A 5 -10.14 -2.92 -2.68
N PRO A 6 -10.52 -3.20 -3.95
CA PRO A 6 -9.66 -3.96 -4.86
C PRO A 6 -8.34 -3.25 -5.16
N ASP A 7 -8.38 -1.93 -5.41
CA ASP A 7 -7.19 -1.13 -5.69
C ASP A 7 -6.27 -1.05 -4.46
N SER A 8 -6.87 -1.02 -3.27
CA SER A 8 -6.15 -1.03 -2.00
C SER A 8 -5.41 -2.35 -1.79
N ALA A 9 -6.06 -3.48 -2.08
CA ALA A 9 -5.42 -4.80 -2.02
C ALA A 9 -4.26 -4.90 -3.03
N ALA A 10 -4.47 -4.46 -4.27
CA ALA A 10 -3.45 -4.48 -5.32
C ALA A 10 -2.21 -3.64 -4.95
N LEU A 11 -2.44 -2.43 -4.41
CA LEU A 11 -1.36 -1.53 -4.01
C LEU A 11 -0.66 -1.99 -2.72
N LEU A 12 -1.39 -2.56 -1.74
CA LEU A 12 -0.79 -3.21 -0.59
C LEU A 12 0.14 -4.36 -1.02
N GLY A 13 -0.34 -5.23 -1.91
CA GLY A 13 0.45 -6.34 -2.44
C GLY A 13 1.70 -5.87 -3.19
N GLU A 14 1.60 -4.78 -3.96
CA GLU A 14 2.76 -4.18 -4.64
C GLU A 14 3.83 -3.73 -3.67
N LEU A 15 3.47 -2.87 -2.72
CA LEU A 15 4.40 -2.29 -1.77
C LEU A 15 4.97 -3.33 -0.80
N ALA A 16 4.20 -4.38 -0.49
CA ALA A 16 4.68 -5.50 0.31
C ALA A 16 5.60 -6.44 -0.47
N SER A 17 5.53 -6.47 -1.80
CA SER A 17 6.29 -7.40 -2.64
C SER A 17 7.68 -6.89 -3.01
N VAL A 18 7.82 -5.62 -3.41
CA VAL A 18 9.05 -5.11 -4.03
C VAL A 18 9.45 -3.73 -3.55
N SER A 19 10.76 -3.45 -3.61
CA SER A 19 11.29 -2.13 -3.37
C SER A 19 10.90 -1.16 -4.50
N LEU A 20 10.33 0.00 -4.17
CA LEU A 20 10.00 1.05 -5.15
C LEU A 20 11.26 1.67 -5.77
N LEU A 21 12.32 1.84 -4.99
CA LEU A 21 13.61 2.39 -5.41
C LEU A 21 14.49 1.35 -6.10
N TRP A 22 14.40 0.08 -5.70
CA TRP A 22 15.19 -1.02 -6.25
C TRP A 22 14.29 -2.16 -6.72
N PRO A 23 13.69 -2.09 -7.92
CA PRO A 23 12.69 -3.08 -8.37
C PRO A 23 13.19 -4.53 -8.46
N THR A 24 14.50 -4.73 -8.44
CA THR A 24 15.14 -6.06 -8.38
C THR A 24 15.20 -6.66 -6.98
N HIS A 25 14.88 -5.87 -5.95
CA HIS A 25 14.83 -6.31 -4.56
C HIS A 25 13.40 -6.69 -4.17
N THR A 26 13.20 -7.98 -3.93
CA THR A 26 11.94 -8.57 -3.50
C THR A 26 11.91 -8.71 -1.98
N TYR A 27 10.88 -8.17 -1.35
CA TYR A 27 10.59 -8.36 0.08
C TYR A 27 9.78 -9.65 0.31
N MET A 28 8.79 -9.89 -0.55
CA MET A 28 7.88 -11.02 -0.50
C MET A 28 7.51 -11.44 -1.93
N GLU A 29 7.30 -12.73 -2.15
CA GLU A 29 6.80 -13.22 -3.43
C GLU A 29 5.45 -12.54 -3.76
N ARG A 30 5.22 -12.21 -5.04
CA ARG A 30 4.07 -11.37 -5.42
C ARG A 30 2.73 -12.03 -5.11
N GLY A 31 2.58 -13.32 -5.40
CA GLY A 31 1.37 -14.08 -5.09
C GLY A 31 1.09 -14.17 -3.60
N GLU A 32 2.12 -14.37 -2.77
CA GLU A 32 1.98 -14.34 -1.31
C GLU A 32 1.57 -12.95 -0.80
N ALA A 33 2.21 -11.88 -1.29
CA ALA A 33 1.90 -10.51 -0.94
C ALA A 33 0.44 -10.14 -1.29
N ASP A 34 -0.02 -10.53 -2.49
CA ASP A 34 -1.40 -10.30 -2.93
C ASP A 34 -2.41 -11.06 -2.07
N ALA A 35 -2.10 -12.30 -1.69
CA ALA A 35 -2.97 -13.10 -0.82
C ALA A 35 -3.11 -12.47 0.58
N VAL A 36 -1.99 -12.05 1.18
CA VAL A 36 -1.99 -11.37 2.49
C VAL A 36 -2.71 -10.03 2.40
N ALA A 37 -2.48 -9.24 1.35
CA ALA A 37 -3.15 -7.96 1.14
C ALA A 37 -4.67 -8.12 1.02
N GLY A 38 -5.14 -9.15 0.30
CA GLY A 38 -6.55 -9.51 0.25
C GLY A 38 -7.13 -9.80 1.64
N CYS A 39 -6.44 -10.63 2.44
CA CYS A 39 -6.86 -10.92 3.81
C CYS A 39 -6.93 -9.67 4.69
N VAL A 40 -6.00 -8.72 4.53
CA VAL A 40 -5.99 -7.45 5.27
C VAL A 40 -7.20 -6.59 4.93
N VAL A 41 -7.52 -6.47 3.63
CA VAL A 41 -8.68 -5.71 3.17
C VAL A 41 -9.99 -6.35 3.65
N ASP A 42 -10.10 -7.67 3.54
CA ASP A 42 -11.26 -8.42 4.01
C ASP A 42 -11.45 -8.32 5.52
N ALA A 43 -10.36 -8.31 6.29
CA ALA A 43 -10.39 -8.20 7.75
C ALA A 43 -10.87 -6.83 8.23
N LEU A 44 -10.60 -5.76 7.48
CA LEU A 44 -11.16 -4.42 7.74
C LEU A 44 -12.64 -4.33 7.32
N GLY A 45 -13.04 -5.18 6.37
CA GLY A 45 -14.42 -5.35 5.96
C GLY A 45 -14.90 -4.33 4.92
N PRO A 46 -16.10 -4.55 4.35
CA PRO A 46 -16.59 -3.82 3.19
C PRO A 46 -16.97 -2.35 3.47
N GLY A 47 -17.09 -1.95 4.74
CA GLY A 47 -17.33 -0.57 5.15
C GLY A 47 -16.06 0.27 5.26
N ALA A 48 -14.89 -0.33 5.09
CA ALA A 48 -13.61 0.35 5.20
C ALA A 48 -13.43 1.42 4.12
N ARG A 49 -12.85 2.54 4.54
CA ARG A 49 -12.37 3.61 3.65
C ARG A 49 -10.86 3.50 3.51
N TRP A 50 -10.38 3.75 2.30
CA TRP A 50 -8.97 3.55 1.96
C TRP A 50 -8.38 4.79 1.27
N TRP A 51 -7.08 5.01 1.48
CA TRP A 51 -6.34 6.14 0.93
C TRP A 51 -4.89 5.78 0.59
N SER A 52 -4.33 6.42 -0.43
CA SER A 52 -2.89 6.44 -0.73
C SER A 52 -2.41 7.83 -1.15
N ASN A 53 -1.10 8.04 -1.24
CA ASN A 53 -0.48 9.21 -1.86
C ASN A 53 -0.03 8.99 -3.31
N ARG A 54 -0.45 7.88 -3.93
CA ARG A 54 -0.12 7.53 -5.32
C ARG A 54 -1.22 8.00 -6.27
N GLU A 55 -0.84 8.62 -7.39
CA GLU A 55 -1.76 9.22 -8.37
C GLU A 55 -1.24 8.98 -9.80
N ASP A 56 -1.96 8.19 -10.62
CA ASP A 56 -1.73 7.98 -12.08
C ASP A 56 -0.25 7.76 -12.53
N ASP A 57 0.56 7.07 -11.71
CA ASP A 57 2.02 6.80 -11.86
C ASP A 57 2.98 7.83 -11.22
N SER A 58 2.46 8.83 -10.52
CA SER A 58 3.23 9.77 -9.71
C SER A 58 3.03 9.52 -8.21
N VAL A 59 4.09 9.72 -7.43
CA VAL A 59 4.04 9.66 -5.97
C VAL A 59 4.08 11.09 -5.45
N SER A 60 3.04 11.50 -4.71
CA SER A 60 3.12 12.72 -3.92
C SER A 60 3.97 12.42 -2.70
N ALA A 61 5.24 12.80 -2.74
CA ALA A 61 6.19 12.48 -1.68
C ALA A 61 5.67 12.98 -0.31
N VAL A 62 5.64 12.09 0.68
CA VAL A 62 5.26 12.38 2.07
C VAL A 62 6.33 13.25 2.73
N THR A 63 7.60 13.13 2.33
CA THR A 63 8.68 14.05 2.67
C THR A 63 9.50 14.44 1.43
N GLY A 64 10.04 15.67 1.40
CA GLY A 64 10.78 16.20 0.25
C GLY A 64 12.14 15.53 -0.05
N ALA A 65 12.52 14.48 0.69
CA ALA A 65 13.82 13.82 0.60
C ALA A 65 13.76 12.28 0.54
N THR A 66 12.57 11.67 0.55
CA THR A 66 12.42 10.21 0.50
C THR A 66 11.44 9.80 -0.59
N LEU A 67 11.68 8.66 -1.23
CA LEU A 67 10.64 7.97 -2.00
C LEU A 67 9.76 7.24 -1.00
N ASP A 68 8.57 7.77 -0.80
CA ASP A 68 7.61 7.26 0.16
C ASP A 68 6.22 7.07 -0.43
N THR A 69 5.71 5.86 -0.33
CA THR A 69 4.31 5.57 -0.64
C THR A 69 3.66 4.93 0.58
N PHE A 70 2.38 5.23 0.76
CA PHE A 70 1.56 4.57 1.75
C PHE A 70 0.22 4.10 1.18
N VAL A 71 -0.33 3.07 1.83
CA VAL A 71 -1.75 2.72 1.78
C VAL A 71 -2.26 2.69 3.21
N ALA A 72 -3.37 3.38 3.45
CA ALA A 72 -4.05 3.42 4.73
C ALA A 72 -5.52 3.02 4.56
N GLY A 73 -6.04 2.25 5.51
CA GLY A 73 -7.44 1.84 5.56
C GLY A 73 -8.02 2.01 6.97
N SER A 74 -9.30 2.33 7.09
CA SER A 74 -10.01 2.33 8.37
C SER A 74 -11.51 2.05 8.21
N ASP A 75 -12.06 1.25 9.13
CA ASP A 75 -13.51 1.03 9.33
C ASP A 75 -14.13 2.00 10.36
N GLY A 76 -13.32 2.89 10.95
CA GLY A 76 -13.71 3.82 12.02
C GLY A 76 -13.35 3.34 13.43
N GLU A 77 -13.02 2.07 13.64
CA GLU A 77 -12.57 1.51 14.92
C GLU A 77 -11.12 0.99 14.84
N ARG A 78 -10.75 0.41 13.68
CA ARG A 78 -9.45 -0.16 13.37
C ARG A 78 -8.82 0.62 12.24
N PHE A 79 -7.49 0.58 12.20
CA PHE A 79 -6.71 1.15 11.13
C PHE A 79 -5.66 0.15 10.67
N VAL A 80 -5.38 0.19 9.37
CA VAL A 80 -4.25 -0.48 8.74
C VAL A 80 -3.46 0.58 8.02
N VAL A 81 -2.14 0.54 8.15
CA VAL A 81 -1.24 1.40 7.39
C VAL A 81 -0.05 0.55 6.94
N LEU A 82 0.25 0.60 5.66
CA LEU A 82 1.52 0.15 5.10
C LEU A 82 2.25 1.37 4.56
N ILE A 83 3.50 1.55 4.98
CA ILE A 83 4.37 2.64 4.55
C ILE A 83 5.65 2.00 4.04
N GLN A 84 6.06 2.41 2.86
CA GLN A 84 7.39 2.13 2.34
C GLN A 84 8.16 3.44 2.31
N VAL A 85 9.25 3.51 3.07
CA VAL A 85 10.14 4.67 3.13
C VAL A 85 11.51 4.22 2.68
N GLN A 86 12.05 4.90 1.67
CA GLN A 86 13.36 4.59 1.10
C GLN A 86 14.17 5.86 0.93
N ASP A 87 15.45 5.74 1.22
CA ASP A 87 16.49 6.75 1.05
C ASP A 87 17.50 6.20 0.01
N ASP A 88 18.13 7.10 -0.76
CA ASP A 88 19.10 6.75 -1.83
C ASP A 88 20.40 6.15 -1.24
#